data_AF-A0A1M7GRB4-F1
#
_entry.id   AF-A0A1M7GRB4-F1
#
_cell.length_a   1.000
_cell.length_b   1.000
_cell.length_c   1.000
_cell.angle_alpha   90.00
_cell.angle_beta   90.00
_cell.angle_gamma   90.00
#
_symmetry.space_group_name_H-M   'P 1'
#
loop_
_entity.id
_entity.type
_entity.pdbx_description
1 polymer ?
#
loop_
_entity_poly.entity_id
_entity_poly.type
_entity_poly.pdbx_seq_one_letter_code
_entity_poly.pdbx_strand_id
1 'polypeptide(L)'
;MKNTALLVFILSFLLVSCGDDSGSSAGDSNEEAEIFSSSSSKANKSTKFSSSSSVKNKSSSSSSKKAETITDDIQNWKDTTEGAIRKGNVTDVVYIFDNQKWRVATIPEASLGGCNEKNVGNFGYADSDYHPNFYICQKDYDKKFYWSALGVSYYNHLCNDSSYYANSKEGDAHWGSIEPVKKKCINCKQENIDYLENICKKRCYVHDGTNRYYLGVQKIGNGWRIGDASECALGFGGCTESRFGTIKEGPVFKAEVSSDYLGYELYIMYSYVTSIDSIKKRPYICRYPYSEGEDYFPTEWYIASDIDIELAPKLCDNWWGILISGKNNNKYVCDLDGFRIATQEEIEEGIACTEYNMYDLEKCGSELEKQTGMTCAEYMRLVEKCRAKRKE
;
A
#
# COMPACT_ATOMS: atom_id res chain seq x y z
N MET A 1 36.53 -37.62 33.55
CA MET A 1 36.48 -36.32 34.24
C MET A 1 36.77 -35.25 33.20
N LYS A 2 35.72 -34.72 32.56
CA LYS A 2 35.16 -33.37 32.77
C LYS A 2 36.21 -32.27 32.57
N ASN A 3 36.05 -31.50 31.48
CA ASN A 3 36.31 -30.06 31.48
C ASN A 3 35.33 -29.38 30.53
N THR A 4 34.17 -29.07 31.12
CA THR A 4 33.13 -28.18 30.63
C THR A 4 33.56 -26.76 31.00
N ALA A 5 34.14 -26.01 30.06
CA ALA A 5 34.56 -24.62 30.32
C ALA A 5 34.54 -23.79 29.03
N LEU A 6 33.40 -23.75 28.34
CA LEU A 6 33.19 -22.82 27.22
C LEU A 6 31.70 -22.45 27.10
N LEU A 7 31.09 -21.95 28.18
CA LEU A 7 29.68 -21.56 28.16
C LEU A 7 29.33 -20.49 29.21
N VAL A 8 30.10 -19.39 29.25
CA VAL A 8 29.84 -18.26 30.19
C VAL A 8 29.83 -16.88 29.53
N PHE A 9 30.05 -16.74 28.22
CA PHE A 9 30.16 -15.41 27.59
C PHE A 9 28.91 -14.88 26.85
N ILE A 10 27.75 -15.57 26.89
CA ILE A 10 26.53 -15.14 26.17
C ILE A 10 25.39 -14.70 27.13
N LEU A 11 25.66 -14.48 28.42
CA LEU A 11 24.63 -14.11 29.39
C LEU A 11 24.89 -12.77 30.12
N SER A 12 25.44 -11.77 29.42
CA SER A 12 25.72 -10.45 29.99
C SER A 12 25.02 -9.27 29.28
N PHE A 13 24.03 -9.52 28.41
CA PHE A 13 23.36 -8.46 27.64
C PHE A 13 21.85 -8.31 27.93
N LEU A 14 21.32 -8.84 29.04
CA LEU A 14 19.86 -8.81 29.31
C LEU A 14 19.45 -8.25 30.69
N LEU A 15 20.16 -7.28 31.28
CA LEU A 15 19.68 -6.61 32.51
C LEU A 15 20.10 -5.14 32.61
N VAL A 16 19.32 -4.23 32.00
CA VAL A 16 19.08 -2.81 32.34
C VAL A 16 17.77 -2.44 31.60
N SER A 17 16.63 -2.00 32.15
CA SER A 17 16.28 -1.32 33.39
C SER A 17 14.79 -1.60 33.71
N CYS A 18 14.48 -2.10 34.91
CA CYS A 18 13.17 -1.93 35.54
C CYS A 18 13.22 -0.60 36.32
N GLY A 19 12.35 0.34 35.97
CA GLY A 19 12.05 1.52 36.79
C GLY A 19 10.66 1.32 37.39
N ASP A 20 10.64 1.11 38.71
CA ASP A 20 9.44 1.21 39.53
C ASP A 20 9.02 2.68 39.64
N ASP A 21 7.75 2.99 39.37
CA ASP A 21 7.12 4.14 39.99
C ASP A 21 5.70 3.79 40.43
N SER A 22 5.47 4.06 41.70
CA SER A 22 4.27 3.74 42.46
C SER A 22 3.36 4.95 42.46
N GLY A 23 2.11 4.79 42.04
CA GLY A 23 1.13 5.87 42.07
C GLY A 23 -0.29 5.35 41.92
N SER A 24 -0.90 4.97 43.04
CA SER A 24 -2.33 4.68 43.14
C SER A 24 -3.17 5.94 42.95
N SER A 25 -4.22 5.86 42.14
CA SER A 25 -5.47 6.60 42.37
C SER A 25 -6.60 5.94 41.59
N ALA A 26 -7.66 5.58 42.32
CA ALA A 26 -8.92 5.05 41.84
C ALA A 26 -9.68 6.06 40.96
N GLY A 27 -10.58 5.56 40.11
CA GLY A 27 -11.56 6.39 39.41
C GLY A 27 -12.21 5.70 38.22
N ASP A 28 -13.25 4.93 38.50
CA ASP A 28 -14.45 4.64 37.71
C ASP A 28 -14.36 4.33 36.20
N SER A 29 -14.81 3.11 35.92
CA SER A 29 -15.19 2.54 34.65
C SER A 29 -16.32 3.31 33.96
N ASN A 30 -16.06 3.78 32.73
CA ASN A 30 -17.05 3.84 31.67
C ASN A 30 -16.42 3.26 30.40
N GLU A 31 -16.94 2.10 30.00
CA GLU A 31 -16.56 1.36 28.82
C GLU A 31 -17.30 1.98 27.62
N GLU A 32 -16.70 3.01 27.02
CA GLU A 32 -17.18 3.58 25.76
C GLU A 32 -16.68 2.73 24.59
N ALA A 33 -17.61 2.20 23.81
CA ALA A 33 -17.35 1.62 22.52
C ALA A 33 -16.78 2.69 21.56
N GLU A 34 -15.47 2.66 21.31
CA GLU A 34 -14.85 3.42 20.23
C GLU A 34 -15.28 2.81 18.89
N ILE A 35 -16.41 3.29 18.36
CA ILE A 35 -16.79 3.12 16.97
C ILE A 35 -15.76 3.87 16.12
N PHE A 36 -15.07 3.14 15.25
CA PHE A 36 -14.22 3.69 14.20
C PHE A 36 -15.12 4.47 13.22
N SER A 37 -15.44 5.73 13.55
CA SER A 37 -16.01 6.65 12.58
C SER A 37 -14.89 7.02 11.61
N SER A 38 -15.04 6.67 10.34
CA SER A 38 -14.27 7.20 9.23
C SER A 38 -14.40 8.73 9.23
N SER A 39 -13.46 9.40 9.89
CA SER A 39 -13.42 10.85 9.94
C SER A 39 -13.15 11.38 8.53
N SER A 40 -14.18 11.99 7.95
CA SER A 40 -14.11 12.76 6.70
C SER A 40 -12.88 13.67 6.72
N SER A 41 -12.03 13.50 5.72
CA SER A 41 -10.83 14.29 5.50
C SER A 41 -11.16 15.79 5.52
N LYS A 42 -10.57 16.51 6.49
CA LYS A 42 -10.51 17.97 6.45
C LYS A 42 -9.68 18.36 5.24
N ALA A 43 -10.36 18.81 4.19
CA ALA A 43 -9.77 19.38 3.00
C ALA A 43 -8.74 20.45 3.39
N ASN A 44 -7.48 20.21 3.05
CA ASN A 44 -6.44 21.21 3.16
C ASN A 44 -6.79 22.39 2.26
N LYS A 45 -6.91 23.55 2.90
CA LYS A 45 -7.22 24.86 2.33
C LYS A 45 -6.29 25.14 1.15
N SER A 46 -6.84 25.10 -0.07
CA SER A 46 -6.09 25.42 -1.27
C SER A 46 -5.64 26.88 -1.24
N THR A 47 -4.33 27.07 -1.37
CA THR A 47 -3.72 28.38 -1.60
C THR A 47 -4.10 28.81 -3.01
N LYS A 48 -5.03 29.76 -3.07
CA LYS A 48 -5.55 30.38 -4.28
C LYS A 48 -4.42 31.16 -4.98
N PHE A 49 -3.75 30.55 -5.94
CA PHE A 49 -2.88 31.26 -6.88
C PHE A 49 -3.75 31.91 -7.96
N SER A 50 -3.88 33.23 -7.87
CA SER A 50 -4.48 34.06 -8.91
C SER A 50 -3.59 34.07 -10.15
N SER A 51 -4.08 33.45 -11.23
CA SER A 51 -3.50 33.54 -12.57
C SER A 51 -4.06 34.76 -13.29
N SER A 52 -3.25 35.81 -13.42
CA SER A 52 -3.50 36.87 -14.41
C SER A 52 -2.19 37.47 -14.91
N SER A 53 -1.71 36.96 -16.05
CA SER A 53 -0.96 37.77 -17.01
C SER A 53 -0.87 37.02 -18.33
N SER A 54 -1.71 37.43 -19.26
CA SER A 54 -1.69 37.07 -20.68
C SER A 54 -0.42 37.60 -21.33
N VAL A 55 0.59 36.73 -21.47
CA VAL A 55 1.78 37.00 -22.28
C VAL A 55 1.54 36.49 -23.70
N LYS A 56 1.47 37.42 -24.65
CA LYS A 56 1.43 37.15 -26.09
C LYS A 56 2.73 36.46 -26.53
N ASN A 57 2.64 35.18 -26.89
CA ASN A 57 3.72 34.45 -27.53
C ASN A 57 3.97 34.99 -28.95
N LYS A 58 5.06 35.76 -29.09
CA LYS A 58 5.64 36.15 -30.37
C LYS A 58 6.68 35.08 -30.75
N SER A 59 6.23 34.06 -31.46
CA SER A 59 7.09 33.06 -32.09
C SER A 59 7.67 33.63 -33.38
N SER A 60 8.98 33.88 -33.40
CA SER A 60 9.87 33.75 -34.58
C SER A 60 11.23 34.42 -34.30
N SER A 61 12.28 33.63 -34.03
CA SER A 61 13.72 33.90 -34.37
C SER A 61 14.78 33.21 -33.47
N SER A 62 14.43 32.36 -32.50
CA SER A 62 15.41 31.84 -31.51
C SER A 62 16.12 30.53 -31.87
N SER A 63 15.70 29.81 -32.93
CA SER A 63 16.28 28.50 -33.27
C SER A 63 17.67 28.60 -33.92
N SER A 64 17.93 29.63 -34.74
CA SER A 64 19.20 29.75 -35.47
C SER A 64 20.39 30.09 -34.55
N LYS A 65 20.22 30.94 -33.54
CA LYS A 65 21.29 31.26 -32.58
C LYS A 65 21.68 30.07 -31.69
N LYS A 66 20.72 29.18 -31.37
CA LYS A 66 20.96 28.04 -30.48
C LYS A 66 21.81 26.94 -31.15
N ALA A 67 21.74 26.82 -32.48
CA ALA A 67 22.53 25.85 -33.23
C ALA A 67 24.02 26.25 -33.30
N GLU A 68 24.31 27.54 -33.51
CA GLU A 68 25.68 28.07 -33.54
C GLU A 68 26.40 27.83 -32.19
N THR A 69 25.71 28.01 -31.07
CA THR A 69 26.32 27.85 -29.73
C THR A 69 26.75 26.41 -29.41
N ILE A 70 26.02 25.40 -29.91
CA ILE A 70 26.38 23.99 -29.68
C ILE A 70 27.67 23.63 -30.42
N THR A 71 27.82 24.11 -31.65
CA THR A 71 29.01 23.82 -32.47
C THR A 71 30.28 24.34 -31.80
N ASP A 72 30.23 25.56 -31.25
CA ASP A 72 31.37 26.17 -30.55
C ASP A 72 31.73 25.42 -29.26
N ASP A 73 30.74 24.95 -28.51
CA ASP A 73 30.94 24.23 -27.24
C ASP A 73 31.72 22.92 -27.42
N ILE A 74 31.41 22.17 -28.49
CA ILE A 74 31.97 20.84 -28.76
C ILE A 74 33.09 20.86 -29.81
N GLN A 75 33.42 22.05 -30.35
CA GLN A 75 34.47 22.19 -31.35
C GLN A 75 35.79 21.67 -30.77
N ASN A 76 36.44 20.74 -31.50
CA ASN A 76 37.68 20.06 -31.13
C ASN A 76 37.56 18.99 -30.03
N TRP A 77 36.36 18.63 -29.59
CA TRP A 77 36.21 17.47 -28.72
C TRP A 77 36.44 16.20 -29.53
N LYS A 78 37.30 15.32 -29.01
CA LYS A 78 37.51 14.00 -29.58
C LYS A 78 36.42 13.05 -29.10
N ASP A 79 36.21 11.99 -29.86
CA ASP A 79 35.43 10.85 -29.40
C ASP A 79 36.03 10.29 -28.10
N THR A 80 35.16 9.81 -27.22
CA THR A 80 35.54 9.33 -25.89
C THR A 80 34.72 8.09 -25.51
N THR A 81 34.73 7.70 -24.24
CA THR A 81 33.95 6.57 -23.74
C THR A 81 32.47 6.91 -23.67
N GLU A 82 31.61 5.97 -24.06
CA GLU A 82 30.16 6.07 -23.94
C GLU A 82 29.73 6.49 -22.52
N GLY A 83 28.85 7.47 -22.43
CA GLY A 83 28.34 8.04 -21.18
C GLY A 83 29.24 9.08 -20.53
N ALA A 84 30.40 9.43 -21.13
CA ALA A 84 31.24 10.51 -20.63
C ALA A 84 30.49 11.84 -20.67
N ILE A 85 30.56 12.60 -19.58
CA ILE A 85 29.95 13.92 -19.47
C ILE A 85 31.02 15.02 -19.50
N ARG A 86 30.70 16.15 -20.13
CA ARG A 86 31.59 17.31 -20.20
C ARG A 86 30.78 18.60 -20.28
N LYS A 87 31.20 19.61 -19.54
CA LYS A 87 30.67 20.98 -19.64
C LYS A 87 31.16 21.63 -20.94
N GLY A 88 30.30 22.39 -21.62
CA GLY A 88 30.62 23.13 -22.83
C GLY A 88 31.86 24.02 -22.66
N ASN A 89 32.61 24.23 -23.75
CA ASN A 89 33.78 25.10 -23.71
C ASN A 89 33.40 26.58 -23.53
N VAL A 90 32.20 26.98 -23.99
CA VAL A 90 31.72 28.37 -24.00
C VAL A 90 30.56 28.56 -23.03
N THR A 91 29.68 27.57 -22.90
CA THR A 91 28.47 27.65 -22.08
C THR A 91 28.52 26.75 -20.85
N ASP A 92 27.56 26.95 -19.93
CA ASP A 92 27.35 26.05 -18.79
C ASP A 92 26.58 24.77 -19.15
N VAL A 93 26.25 24.54 -20.43
CA VAL A 93 25.54 23.34 -20.88
C VAL A 93 26.41 22.11 -20.67
N VAL A 94 25.82 21.07 -20.09
CA VAL A 94 26.48 19.76 -19.96
C VAL A 94 26.12 18.90 -21.16
N TYR A 95 27.12 18.25 -21.73
CA TYR A 95 27.01 17.34 -22.86
C TYR A 95 27.39 15.93 -22.42
N ILE A 96 26.82 14.93 -23.08
CA ILE A 96 27.10 13.51 -22.90
C ILE A 96 27.53 12.91 -24.24
N PHE A 97 28.57 12.08 -24.23
CA PHE A 97 28.98 11.29 -25.39
C PHE A 97 28.15 10.02 -25.46
N ASP A 98 27.24 9.94 -26.42
CA ASP A 98 26.25 8.88 -26.58
C ASP A 98 26.12 8.50 -28.06
N ASN A 99 26.19 7.21 -28.36
CA ASN A 99 26.17 6.66 -29.71
C ASN A 99 27.21 7.32 -30.64
N GLN A 100 28.46 7.41 -30.16
CA GLN A 100 29.60 7.97 -30.90
C GLN A 100 29.47 9.46 -31.26
N LYS A 101 28.62 10.21 -30.56
CA LYS A 101 28.48 11.66 -30.75
C LYS A 101 28.22 12.38 -29.45
N TRP A 102 28.67 13.62 -29.36
CA TRP A 102 28.28 14.51 -28.27
C TRP A 102 26.87 15.04 -28.50
N ARG A 103 26.03 14.98 -27.46
CA ARG A 103 24.72 15.63 -27.42
C ARG A 103 24.53 16.35 -26.09
N VAL A 104 23.59 17.29 -26.05
CA VAL A 104 23.19 17.93 -24.79
C VAL A 104 22.67 16.84 -23.84
N ALA A 105 23.19 16.84 -22.62
CA ALA A 105 22.75 15.93 -21.57
C ALA A 105 21.36 16.36 -21.07
N THR A 106 20.51 15.38 -20.76
CA THR A 106 19.29 15.64 -20.01
C THR A 106 19.63 16.06 -18.57
N ILE A 107 18.68 16.66 -17.85
CA ILE A 107 18.87 17.07 -16.45
C ILE A 107 19.42 15.92 -15.56
N PRO A 108 18.86 14.70 -15.56
CA PRO A 108 19.41 13.61 -14.77
C PRO A 108 20.79 13.18 -15.25
N GLU A 109 21.09 13.17 -16.56
CA GLU A 109 22.43 12.84 -17.06
C GLU A 109 23.48 13.88 -16.67
N ALA A 110 23.12 15.16 -16.68
CA ALA A 110 24.00 16.24 -16.26
C ALA A 110 24.33 16.17 -14.76
N SER A 111 23.37 15.71 -13.96
CA SER A 111 23.50 15.65 -12.49
C SER A 111 24.07 14.32 -11.98
N LEU A 112 23.77 13.22 -12.66
CA LEU A 112 24.04 11.85 -12.19
C LEU A 112 25.05 11.10 -13.08
N GLY A 113 25.44 11.68 -14.22
CA GLY A 113 26.23 11.02 -15.26
C GLY A 113 25.40 10.13 -16.17
N GLY A 114 26.03 9.52 -17.18
CA GLY A 114 25.35 8.59 -18.09
C GLY A 114 24.89 7.32 -17.38
N CYS A 115 23.64 6.90 -17.62
CA CYS A 115 23.15 5.58 -17.25
C CYS A 115 23.76 4.52 -18.19
N ASN A 116 24.29 3.44 -17.63
CA ASN A 116 25.02 2.37 -18.32
C ASN A 116 24.93 1.07 -17.51
N GLU A 117 25.52 -0.01 -18.02
CA GLU A 117 25.43 -1.34 -17.40
C GLU A 117 25.95 -1.39 -15.96
N LYS A 118 26.97 -0.60 -15.61
CA LYS A 118 27.58 -0.62 -14.28
C LYS A 118 26.72 0.05 -13.20
N ASN A 119 25.81 0.94 -13.60
CA ASN A 119 24.97 1.69 -12.68
C ASN A 119 23.46 1.41 -12.86
N VAL A 120 23.07 0.36 -13.58
CA VAL A 120 21.66 -0.09 -13.59
C VAL A 120 21.18 -0.40 -12.17
N GLY A 121 20.02 0.12 -11.83
CA GLY A 121 19.43 0.04 -10.49
C GLY A 121 20.04 1.04 -9.50
N ASN A 122 21.05 1.83 -9.89
CA ASN A 122 21.46 2.97 -9.09
C ASN A 122 20.37 4.04 -9.13
N PHE A 123 20.31 4.77 -8.02
CA PHE A 123 19.34 5.80 -7.76
C PHE A 123 20.05 7.15 -7.68
N GLY A 124 19.36 8.23 -8.00
CA GLY A 124 19.94 9.56 -7.85
C GLY A 124 18.91 10.66 -7.75
N TYR A 125 19.35 11.79 -7.21
CA TYR A 125 18.57 13.02 -7.16
C TYR A 125 19.10 14.00 -8.20
N ALA A 126 18.21 14.52 -9.06
CA ALA A 126 18.53 15.60 -9.98
C ALA A 126 17.48 16.70 -9.83
N ASP A 127 17.95 17.92 -9.61
CA ASP A 127 17.06 19.05 -9.36
C ASP A 127 16.35 19.44 -10.65
N SER A 128 15.03 19.29 -10.67
CA SER A 128 14.19 19.61 -11.81
C SER A 128 12.93 20.34 -11.35
N ASP A 129 12.36 21.14 -12.25
CA ASP A 129 11.08 21.81 -12.00
C ASP A 129 9.90 20.81 -11.94
N TYR A 130 10.13 19.54 -12.28
CA TYR A 130 9.15 18.46 -12.27
C TYR A 130 9.39 17.53 -11.09
N HIS A 131 8.57 17.66 -10.04
CA HIS A 131 8.53 16.65 -8.99
C HIS A 131 7.89 15.36 -9.53
N PRO A 132 8.44 14.17 -9.17
CA PRO A 132 9.55 13.94 -8.25
C PRO A 132 10.96 14.01 -8.88
N ASN A 133 11.91 14.59 -8.14
CA ASN A 133 13.32 14.82 -8.54
C ASN A 133 14.25 13.61 -8.37
N PHE A 134 13.67 12.42 -8.31
CA PHE A 134 14.38 11.17 -8.10
C PHE A 134 14.38 10.34 -9.37
N TYR A 135 15.50 9.70 -9.67
CA TYR A 135 15.68 8.92 -10.88
C TYR A 135 16.29 7.56 -10.55
N ILE A 136 15.94 6.54 -11.33
CA ILE A 136 16.60 5.24 -11.32
C ILE A 136 17.16 4.94 -12.70
N CYS A 137 18.40 4.44 -12.75
CA CYS A 137 19.00 4.02 -14.00
C CYS A 137 18.41 2.65 -14.40
N GLN A 138 17.72 2.62 -15.53
CA GLN A 138 17.03 1.43 -16.06
C GLN A 138 17.64 1.00 -17.39
N LYS A 139 17.37 -0.24 -17.75
CA LYS A 139 17.70 -0.83 -19.05
C LYS A 139 16.40 -1.16 -19.76
N ASP A 140 16.18 -0.56 -20.93
CA ASP A 140 15.07 -0.90 -21.81
C ASP A 140 15.25 -2.29 -22.44
N TYR A 141 14.20 -2.83 -23.03
CA TYR A 141 14.23 -4.10 -23.77
C TYR A 141 15.28 -4.09 -24.89
N ASP A 142 15.48 -2.94 -25.55
CA ASP A 142 16.48 -2.73 -26.60
C ASP A 142 17.91 -2.53 -26.07
N LYS A 143 18.16 -2.86 -24.79
CA LYS A 143 19.45 -2.65 -24.11
C LYS A 143 19.91 -1.19 -24.03
N LYS A 144 19.02 -0.23 -24.27
CA LYS A 144 19.29 1.19 -24.04
C LYS A 144 19.20 1.50 -22.55
N PHE A 145 20.19 2.22 -22.04
CA PHE A 145 20.25 2.62 -20.65
C PHE A 145 19.75 4.06 -20.53
N TYR A 146 18.89 4.34 -19.56
CA TYR A 146 18.36 5.68 -19.34
C TYR A 146 17.99 5.92 -17.88
N TRP A 147 18.03 7.19 -17.47
CA TRP A 147 17.49 7.61 -16.19
C TRP A 147 15.98 7.77 -16.29
N SER A 148 15.25 6.93 -15.58
CA SER A 148 13.79 6.99 -15.49
C SER A 148 13.41 7.84 -14.28
N ALA A 149 12.59 8.87 -14.48
CA ALA A 149 12.03 9.64 -13.37
C ALA A 149 11.12 8.74 -12.54
N LEU A 150 11.38 8.66 -11.25
CA LEU A 150 10.64 7.82 -10.32
C LEU A 150 9.38 8.53 -9.89
N GLY A 151 8.31 8.37 -10.66
CA GLY A 151 6.97 8.76 -10.22
C GLY A 151 6.62 8.19 -8.84
N VAL A 152 5.60 8.76 -8.20
CA VAL A 152 5.22 8.40 -6.83
C VAL A 152 4.90 6.90 -6.67
N SER A 153 4.39 6.26 -7.73
CA SER A 153 4.19 4.81 -7.80
C SER A 153 5.49 4.01 -7.70
N TYR A 154 6.60 4.56 -8.20
CA TYR A 154 7.90 3.91 -8.16
C TYR A 154 8.57 3.95 -6.78
N TYR A 155 8.12 4.81 -5.85
CA TYR A 155 8.59 4.73 -4.46
C TYR A 155 8.30 3.36 -3.86
N ASN A 156 7.24 2.68 -4.29
CA ASN A 156 6.93 1.34 -3.81
C ASN A 156 8.04 0.32 -4.15
N HIS A 157 8.63 0.44 -5.34
CA HIS A 157 9.76 -0.41 -5.73
C HIS A 157 11.05 -0.05 -4.98
N LEU A 158 11.22 1.22 -4.58
CA LEU A 158 12.40 1.67 -3.83
C LEU A 158 12.35 1.25 -2.35
N CYS A 159 11.18 1.37 -1.74
CA CYS A 159 10.95 1.04 -0.34
C CYS A 159 10.88 -0.47 -0.10
N ASN A 160 10.55 -1.25 -1.13
CA ASN A 160 10.51 -2.70 -1.06
C ASN A 160 11.89 -3.30 -1.35
N ASP A 161 12.67 -3.50 -0.29
CA ASP A 161 14.05 -3.99 -0.39
C ASP A 161 14.11 -5.36 -1.08
N SER A 162 14.81 -5.39 -2.22
CA SER A 162 14.99 -6.61 -3.01
C SER A 162 15.70 -7.77 -2.31
N SER A 163 16.39 -7.51 -1.20
CA SER A 163 17.01 -8.55 -0.38
C SER A 163 16.00 -9.54 0.19
N TYR A 164 14.73 -9.12 0.35
CA TYR A 164 13.65 -9.98 0.82
C TYR A 164 13.17 -10.99 -0.23
N TYR A 165 13.44 -10.78 -1.53
CA TYR A 165 12.89 -11.64 -2.60
C TYR A 165 13.46 -13.05 -2.66
N ALA A 166 14.70 -13.28 -2.23
CA ALA A 166 15.38 -14.56 -2.47
C ALA A 166 14.83 -15.72 -1.63
N ASN A 167 14.16 -15.43 -0.50
CA ASN A 167 13.68 -16.44 0.45
C ASN A 167 12.27 -16.15 1.00
N SER A 168 11.53 -15.23 0.41
CA SER A 168 10.20 -14.86 0.92
C SER A 168 9.18 -15.97 0.71
N LYS A 169 8.34 -16.18 1.72
CA LYS A 169 7.19 -17.08 1.70
C LYS A 169 5.90 -16.28 1.64
N GLU A 170 4.82 -16.91 1.21
CA GLU A 170 3.50 -16.28 1.21
C GLU A 170 3.12 -15.84 2.64
N GLY A 171 2.67 -14.60 2.74
CA GLY A 171 2.32 -13.94 3.99
C GLY A 171 3.52 -13.42 4.79
N ASP A 172 4.74 -13.39 4.22
CA ASP A 172 5.81 -12.59 4.80
C ASP A 172 5.44 -11.10 4.70
N ALA A 173 5.75 -10.34 5.74
CA ALA A 173 5.51 -8.90 5.77
C ALA A 173 6.68 -8.16 6.40
N HIS A 174 6.98 -6.96 5.92
CA HIS A 174 7.98 -6.10 6.54
C HIS A 174 7.68 -4.62 6.28
N TRP A 175 8.22 -3.77 7.16
CA TRP A 175 8.24 -2.33 6.93
C TRP A 175 9.22 -1.99 5.79
N GLY A 176 8.85 -1.01 4.98
CA GLY A 176 9.70 -0.51 3.91
C GLY A 176 11.03 0.02 4.44
N SER A 177 12.08 -0.15 3.64
CA SER A 177 13.43 0.31 3.96
C SER A 177 14.09 0.87 2.72
N ILE A 178 14.88 1.92 2.90
CA ILE A 178 15.72 2.47 1.83
C ILE A 178 17.17 2.05 1.93
N GLU A 179 17.55 1.18 2.87
CA GLU A 179 18.96 0.74 3.04
C GLU A 179 19.63 0.27 1.74
N PRO A 180 18.97 -0.50 0.85
CA PRO A 180 19.56 -0.88 -0.43
C PRO A 180 19.83 0.32 -1.35
N VAL A 181 18.95 1.32 -1.26
CA VAL A 181 18.98 2.54 -2.07
C VAL A 181 20.01 3.52 -1.53
N LYS A 182 20.14 3.68 -0.20
CA LYS A 182 21.13 4.53 0.46
C LYS A 182 22.54 4.24 -0.05
N LYS A 183 22.90 2.95 -0.15
CA LYS A 183 24.23 2.50 -0.61
C LYS A 183 24.51 2.78 -2.09
N LYS A 184 23.45 2.96 -2.90
CA LYS A 184 23.52 3.15 -4.34
C LYS A 184 23.12 4.55 -4.78
N CYS A 185 22.85 5.46 -3.84
CA CYS A 185 22.46 6.80 -4.24
C CYS A 185 23.65 7.63 -4.74
N ILE A 186 23.51 8.15 -5.94
CA ILE A 186 24.39 9.13 -6.55
C ILE A 186 23.79 10.52 -6.30
N ASN A 187 24.60 11.43 -5.74
CA ASN A 187 24.22 12.84 -5.54
C ASN A 187 22.98 13.06 -4.64
N CYS A 188 22.64 12.12 -3.75
CA CYS A 188 21.64 12.38 -2.72
C CYS A 188 22.21 13.27 -1.61
N LYS A 189 21.47 14.34 -1.27
CA LYS A 189 21.65 15.04 -0.01
C LYS A 189 20.99 14.27 1.13
N GLN A 190 21.46 14.50 2.37
CA GLN A 190 20.90 13.84 3.54
C GLN A 190 19.40 14.13 3.70
N GLU A 191 18.96 15.36 3.45
CA GLU A 191 17.53 15.71 3.53
C GLU A 191 16.64 14.88 2.59
N ASN A 192 17.16 14.49 1.42
CA ASN A 192 16.44 13.68 0.44
C ASN A 192 16.34 12.22 0.89
N ILE A 193 17.40 11.72 1.52
CA ILE A 193 17.43 10.38 2.13
C ILE A 193 16.46 10.33 3.31
N ASP A 194 16.48 11.32 4.19
CA ASP A 194 15.59 11.40 5.35
C ASP A 194 14.11 11.46 4.93
N TYR A 195 13.82 12.22 3.86
CA TYR A 195 12.48 12.28 3.27
C TYR A 195 12.00 10.90 2.79
N LEU A 196 12.81 10.20 1.98
CA LEU A 196 12.47 8.87 1.49
C LEU A 196 12.36 7.85 2.63
N GLU A 197 13.26 7.89 3.59
CA GLU A 197 13.24 7.01 4.76
C GLU A 197 11.95 7.20 5.56
N ASN A 198 11.52 8.46 5.73
CA ASN A 198 10.28 8.77 6.42
C ASN A 198 9.04 8.26 5.68
N ILE A 199 9.07 8.21 4.35
CA ILE A 199 7.99 7.60 3.54
C ILE A 199 8.04 6.08 3.66
N CYS A 200 9.20 5.47 3.42
CA CYS A 200 9.32 4.03 3.33
C CYS A 200 9.05 3.32 4.67
N LYS A 201 9.53 3.87 5.79
CA LYS A 201 9.31 3.27 7.11
C LYS A 201 7.84 3.22 7.54
N LYS A 202 6.97 3.99 6.87
CA LYS A 202 5.53 4.03 7.11
C LYS A 202 4.76 3.00 6.30
N ARG A 203 5.36 2.41 5.26
CA ARG A 203 4.67 1.49 4.36
C ARG A 203 4.94 0.05 4.76
N CYS A 204 3.89 -0.73 4.90
CA CYS A 204 3.98 -2.18 5.04
C CYS A 204 4.06 -2.80 3.65
N TYR A 205 4.89 -3.82 3.49
CA TYR A 205 4.98 -4.64 2.28
C TYR A 205 4.66 -6.07 2.64
N VAL A 206 3.86 -6.73 1.79
CA VAL A 206 3.38 -8.09 2.02
C VAL A 206 3.60 -8.93 0.78
N HIS A 207 4.11 -10.15 0.96
CA HIS A 207 4.31 -11.12 -0.11
C HIS A 207 3.09 -12.04 -0.23
N ASP A 208 2.25 -11.81 -1.23
CA ASP A 208 1.05 -12.61 -1.53
C ASP A 208 1.36 -13.84 -2.40
N GLY A 209 2.62 -14.08 -2.76
CA GLY A 209 3.01 -15.17 -3.64
C GLY A 209 2.56 -14.96 -5.09
N THR A 210 1.95 -15.98 -5.72
CA THR A 210 1.64 -15.96 -7.16
C THR A 210 0.23 -15.45 -7.51
N ASN A 211 -0.52 -14.89 -6.55
CA ASN A 211 -1.94 -14.63 -6.72
C ASN A 211 -2.24 -13.77 -7.97
N ARG A 212 -3.15 -14.25 -8.83
CA ARG A 212 -3.51 -13.65 -10.13
C ARG A 212 -4.51 -12.50 -9.99
N TYR A 213 -5.19 -12.35 -8.85
CA TYR A 213 -6.37 -11.49 -8.75
C TYR A 213 -6.12 -9.98 -8.73
N TYR A 214 -4.89 -9.52 -8.49
CA TYR A 214 -4.55 -8.09 -8.62
C TYR A 214 -4.24 -7.73 -10.08
N LEU A 215 -5.28 -7.66 -10.91
CA LEU A 215 -5.18 -7.22 -12.31
C LEU A 215 -5.27 -5.69 -12.46
N GLY A 216 -5.67 -4.95 -11.41
CA GLY A 216 -5.80 -3.48 -11.44
C GLY A 216 -4.85 -2.71 -10.54
N VAL A 217 -4.37 -3.31 -9.44
CA VAL A 217 -3.48 -2.65 -8.48
C VAL A 217 -2.06 -3.12 -8.72
N GLN A 218 -1.16 -2.19 -9.06
CA GLN A 218 0.23 -2.41 -9.48
C GLN A 218 0.91 -3.53 -8.67
N LYS A 219 1.04 -4.73 -9.27
CA LYS A 219 1.98 -5.74 -8.77
C LYS A 219 3.37 -5.11 -8.78
N ILE A 220 3.89 -4.86 -7.59
CA ILE A 220 5.32 -4.64 -7.40
C ILE A 220 5.90 -6.02 -7.73
N GLY A 221 6.55 -6.19 -8.88
CA GLY A 221 6.92 -7.51 -9.41
C GLY A 221 7.51 -8.47 -8.35
N ASN A 222 7.33 -9.78 -8.56
CA ASN A 222 7.72 -10.89 -7.66
C ASN A 222 6.76 -11.18 -6.49
N GLY A 223 5.48 -10.80 -6.59
CA GLY A 223 4.45 -11.24 -5.63
C GLY A 223 4.31 -10.37 -4.39
N TRP A 224 4.93 -9.18 -4.36
CA TRP A 224 4.79 -8.23 -3.26
C TRP A 224 3.75 -7.15 -3.57
N ARG A 225 3.02 -6.74 -2.54
CA ARG A 225 2.10 -5.59 -2.57
C ARG A 225 2.37 -4.65 -1.40
N ILE A 226 1.79 -3.45 -1.47
CA ILE A 226 1.63 -2.60 -0.29
C ILE A 226 0.60 -3.28 0.61
N GLY A 227 0.97 -3.51 1.85
CA GLY A 227 0.12 -4.05 2.89
C GLY A 227 -0.52 -2.98 3.75
N ASP A 228 -1.57 -3.36 4.46
CA ASP A 228 -2.09 -2.58 5.56
C ASP A 228 -1.12 -2.61 6.74
N ALA A 229 -1.08 -1.53 7.51
CA ALA A 229 -0.25 -1.39 8.69
C ALA A 229 -0.41 -2.56 9.67
N SER A 230 -1.61 -3.12 9.82
CA SER A 230 -1.91 -4.27 10.67
C SER A 230 -1.03 -5.49 10.34
N GLU A 231 -0.73 -5.71 9.06
CA GLU A 231 0.00 -6.89 8.59
C GLU A 231 1.47 -6.90 9.04
N CYS A 232 2.04 -5.71 9.19
CA CYS A 232 3.38 -5.53 9.74
C CYS A 232 3.38 -5.27 11.25
N ALA A 233 2.42 -4.50 11.78
CA ALA A 233 2.37 -4.07 13.18
C ALA A 233 2.14 -5.23 14.15
N LEU A 234 1.30 -6.19 13.75
CA LEU A 234 0.89 -7.29 14.62
C LEU A 234 1.92 -8.42 14.66
N GLY A 235 2.88 -8.46 13.73
CA GLY A 235 3.85 -9.54 13.61
C GLY A 235 3.26 -10.86 13.11
N PHE A 236 2.03 -10.84 12.57
CA PHE A 236 1.37 -12.01 12.02
C PHE A 236 1.81 -12.34 10.59
N GLY A 237 2.45 -11.39 9.93
CA GLY A 237 2.65 -11.38 8.50
C GLY A 237 1.39 -10.95 7.75
N GLY A 238 1.44 -11.06 6.43
CA GLY A 238 0.34 -10.75 5.53
C GLY A 238 -0.94 -11.49 5.86
N CYS A 239 -2.08 -10.81 5.76
CA CYS A 239 -3.39 -11.43 5.62
C CYS A 239 -3.54 -11.86 4.15
N THR A 240 -3.18 -13.10 3.85
CA THR A 240 -3.30 -13.68 2.51
C THR A 240 -4.56 -14.53 2.39
N GLU A 241 -4.96 -14.87 1.17
CA GLU A 241 -6.15 -15.70 0.91
C GLU A 241 -6.10 -17.04 1.65
N SER A 242 -4.93 -17.66 1.74
CA SER A 242 -4.72 -18.90 2.52
C SER A 242 -4.92 -18.74 4.03
N ARG A 243 -5.02 -17.51 4.53
CA ARG A 243 -5.21 -17.15 5.95
C ARG A 243 -6.60 -16.59 6.24
N PHE A 244 -7.46 -16.46 5.25
CA PHE A 244 -8.83 -15.98 5.43
C PHE A 244 -9.60 -16.77 6.49
N GLY A 245 -10.31 -16.04 7.36
CA GLY A 245 -11.03 -16.61 8.49
C GLY A 245 -10.15 -17.00 9.69
N THR A 246 -8.82 -16.90 9.56
CA THR A 246 -7.92 -17.19 10.68
C THR A 246 -7.99 -16.08 11.71
N ILE A 247 -8.06 -16.47 12.99
CA ILE A 247 -7.99 -15.55 14.13
C ILE A 247 -6.64 -15.67 14.84
N LYS A 248 -6.05 -14.52 15.18
CA LYS A 248 -4.83 -14.41 15.98
C LYS A 248 -4.96 -13.31 17.02
N GLU A 249 -4.35 -13.49 18.19
CA GLU A 249 -4.30 -12.44 19.22
C GLU A 249 -3.03 -11.60 19.10
N GLY A 250 -3.19 -10.27 19.11
CA GLY A 250 -2.11 -9.32 18.83
C GLY A 250 -2.19 -8.08 19.71
N PRO A 251 -1.14 -7.25 19.72
CA PRO A 251 -1.15 -5.98 20.42
C PRO A 251 -2.23 -5.05 19.88
N VAL A 252 -2.72 -4.13 20.70
CA VAL A 252 -3.58 -3.04 20.23
C VAL A 252 -2.71 -1.99 19.56
N PHE A 253 -3.10 -1.50 18.39
CA PHE A 253 -2.40 -0.41 17.72
C PHE A 253 -3.37 0.63 17.18
N LYS A 254 -2.86 1.85 16.96
CA LYS A 254 -3.54 2.91 16.22
C LYS A 254 -2.83 3.10 14.89
N ALA A 255 -3.61 3.31 13.83
CA ALA A 255 -3.09 3.63 12.51
C ALA A 255 -3.82 4.83 11.92
N GLU A 256 -3.12 5.53 11.03
CA GLU A 256 -3.67 6.61 10.22
C GLU A 256 -3.57 6.22 8.74
N VAL A 257 -4.54 6.67 7.95
CA VAL A 257 -4.54 6.50 6.50
C VAL A 257 -3.95 7.75 5.86
N SER A 258 -3.01 7.53 4.94
CA SER A 258 -2.42 8.56 4.09
C SER A 258 -2.68 8.22 2.63
N SER A 259 -2.60 9.25 1.79
CA SER A 259 -2.74 9.11 0.35
C SER A 259 -1.60 9.84 -0.33
N ASP A 260 -0.91 9.19 -1.26
CA ASP A 260 0.00 9.91 -2.16
C ASP A 260 -0.69 10.18 -3.50
N TYR A 261 -0.64 11.43 -3.96
CA TYR A 261 -1.19 11.84 -5.24
C TYR A 261 -0.23 11.46 -6.38
N LEU A 262 -0.68 10.60 -7.30
CA LEU A 262 0.11 10.16 -8.46
C LEU A 262 -0.04 11.07 -9.69
N GLY A 263 -0.93 12.07 -9.65
CA GLY A 263 -1.42 12.75 -10.85
C GLY A 263 -2.58 12.00 -11.50
N TYR A 264 -3.31 12.67 -12.41
CA TYR A 264 -4.43 12.09 -13.18
C TYR A 264 -5.51 11.42 -12.31
N GLU A 265 -5.84 12.02 -11.16
CA GLU A 265 -6.87 11.52 -10.22
C GLU A 265 -6.56 10.14 -9.60
N LEU A 266 -5.33 9.63 -9.75
CA LEU A 266 -4.89 8.39 -9.13
C LEU A 266 -4.27 8.68 -7.75
N TYR A 267 -4.76 7.98 -6.73
CA TYR A 267 -4.26 8.03 -5.36
C TYR A 267 -3.76 6.65 -4.93
N ILE A 268 -2.60 6.59 -4.27
CA ILE A 268 -2.20 5.40 -3.52
C ILE A 268 -2.54 5.62 -2.07
N MET A 269 -3.53 4.87 -1.58
CA MET A 269 -3.88 4.82 -0.16
C MET A 269 -2.97 3.83 0.55
N TYR A 270 -2.46 4.22 1.72
CA TYR A 270 -1.74 3.32 2.62
C TYR A 270 -2.00 3.73 4.06
N SER A 271 -1.94 2.78 4.97
CA SER A 271 -2.01 3.04 6.40
C SER A 271 -0.63 2.92 7.03
N TYR A 272 -0.43 3.61 8.15
CA TYR A 272 0.78 3.50 8.96
C TYR A 272 0.46 3.56 10.44
N VAL A 273 1.27 2.89 11.25
CA VAL A 273 1.11 2.84 12.70
C VAL A 273 1.54 4.14 13.34
N THR A 274 0.69 4.69 14.22
CA THR A 274 1.02 5.87 15.05
C THR A 274 1.34 5.49 16.50
N SER A 275 0.79 4.38 17.00
CA SER A 275 1.11 3.86 18.33
C SER A 275 0.81 2.38 18.46
N ILE A 276 1.56 1.67 19.32
CA ILE A 276 1.33 0.27 19.67
C ILE A 276 1.30 0.17 21.19
N ASP A 277 0.23 -0.40 21.73
CA ASP A 277 0.14 -0.87 23.11
C ASP A 277 0.38 -2.38 23.12
N SER A 278 1.58 -2.78 23.52
CA SER A 278 2.01 -4.18 23.53
C SER A 278 1.42 -4.99 24.70
N ILE A 279 0.92 -4.31 25.73
CA ILE A 279 0.37 -4.90 26.95
C ILE A 279 -1.06 -5.37 26.67
N LYS A 280 -1.87 -4.51 26.06
CA LYS A 280 -3.24 -4.88 25.67
C LYS A 280 -3.22 -5.82 24.48
N LYS A 281 -4.00 -6.89 24.57
CA LYS A 281 -4.21 -7.84 23.47
C LYS A 281 -5.65 -7.80 23.00
N ARG A 282 -5.86 -8.04 21.71
CA ARG A 282 -7.19 -8.27 21.14
C ARG A 282 -7.12 -9.31 20.03
N PRO A 283 -8.21 -10.05 19.79
CA PRO A 283 -8.29 -10.96 18.65
C PRO A 283 -8.43 -10.17 17.35
N TYR A 284 -7.76 -10.67 16.32
CA TYR A 284 -7.80 -10.15 14.97
C TYR A 284 -8.18 -11.26 14.00
N ILE A 285 -9.01 -10.96 13.01
CA ILE A 285 -9.40 -11.88 11.94
C ILE A 285 -8.83 -11.39 10.60
N CYS A 286 -8.22 -12.30 9.86
CA CYS A 286 -7.80 -12.03 8.48
C CYS A 286 -9.00 -12.20 7.55
N ARG A 287 -9.39 -11.13 6.85
CA ARG A 287 -10.51 -11.12 5.89
C ARG A 287 -10.33 -10.04 4.83
N TYR A 288 -11.18 -10.09 3.81
CA TYR A 288 -11.25 -9.08 2.76
C TYR A 288 -11.96 -7.80 3.28
N PRO A 289 -11.53 -6.60 2.91
CA PRO A 289 -12.27 -5.36 3.19
C PRO A 289 -13.67 -5.40 2.57
N TYR A 290 -14.69 -5.09 3.37
CA TYR A 290 -16.03 -4.83 2.85
C TYR A 290 -16.04 -3.44 2.19
N SER A 291 -15.63 -3.36 0.92
CA SER A 291 -15.83 -2.15 0.11
C SER A 291 -16.72 -2.43 -1.08
N GLU A 292 -17.86 -1.75 -1.14
CA GLU A 292 -18.71 -1.69 -2.33
C GLU A 292 -18.01 -0.84 -3.41
N GLY A 293 -17.12 -1.45 -4.19
CA GLY A 293 -16.45 -0.77 -5.29
C GLY A 293 -15.37 -1.63 -5.95
N GLU A 294 -15.09 -1.38 -7.23
CA GLU A 294 -13.95 -1.96 -7.96
C GLU A 294 -12.59 -1.50 -7.41
N ASP A 295 -12.59 -0.59 -6.43
CA ASP A 295 -11.39 -0.14 -5.72
C ASP A 295 -10.99 -1.20 -4.68
N TYR A 296 -10.29 -2.23 -5.16
CA TYR A 296 -9.77 -3.32 -4.35
C TYR A 296 -8.80 -2.79 -3.27
N PHE A 297 -9.30 -2.61 -2.05
CA PHE A 297 -8.44 -2.43 -0.88
C PHE A 297 -7.68 -3.74 -0.60
N PRO A 298 -6.42 -3.65 -0.15
CA PRO A 298 -5.65 -4.83 0.22
C PRO A 298 -6.32 -5.54 1.40
N THR A 299 -6.14 -6.86 1.45
CA THR A 299 -6.53 -7.68 2.59
C THR A 299 -5.77 -7.26 3.86
N GLU A 300 -6.44 -7.31 5.01
CA GLU A 300 -5.86 -6.82 6.27
C GLU A 300 -6.35 -7.62 7.49
N TRP A 301 -5.70 -7.40 8.64
CA TRP A 301 -6.11 -7.98 9.91
C TRP A 301 -7.08 -7.03 10.62
N TYR A 302 -8.35 -7.39 10.62
CA TYR A 302 -9.41 -6.65 11.33
C TYR A 302 -9.47 -7.05 12.79
N ILE A 303 -9.90 -6.14 13.66
CA ILE A 303 -10.29 -6.51 15.02
C ILE A 303 -11.47 -7.48 14.90
N ALA A 304 -11.34 -8.67 15.47
CA ALA A 304 -12.39 -9.68 15.43
C ALA A 304 -13.50 -9.32 16.42
N SER A 305 -14.75 -9.27 15.94
CA SER A 305 -15.93 -9.21 16.81
C SER A 305 -16.17 -10.57 17.49
N ASP A 306 -17.04 -10.59 18.51
CA ASP A 306 -17.49 -11.84 19.13
C ASP A 306 -18.13 -12.79 18.10
N ILE A 307 -18.82 -12.23 17.10
CA ILE A 307 -19.43 -12.99 16.00
C ILE A 307 -18.35 -13.62 15.11
N ASP A 308 -17.30 -12.87 14.75
CA ASP A 308 -16.16 -13.39 13.99
C ASP A 308 -15.50 -14.57 14.73
N ILE A 309 -15.32 -14.45 16.05
CA ILE A 309 -14.75 -15.49 16.90
C ILE A 309 -15.63 -16.76 16.92
N GLU A 310 -16.95 -16.57 17.02
CA GLU A 310 -17.88 -17.70 16.99
C GLU A 310 -17.87 -18.41 15.63
N LEU A 311 -17.88 -17.65 14.53
CA LEU A 311 -18.06 -18.17 13.18
C LEU A 311 -16.78 -18.61 12.47
N ALA A 312 -15.61 -18.14 12.89
CA ALA A 312 -14.34 -18.53 12.28
C ALA A 312 -14.17 -20.06 12.15
N PRO A 313 -13.68 -20.55 10.98
CA PRO A 313 -13.06 -19.78 9.89
C PRO A 313 -14.04 -19.29 8.81
N LYS A 314 -15.37 -19.36 9.04
CA LYS A 314 -16.34 -18.85 8.06
C LYS A 314 -16.21 -17.34 7.95
N LEU A 315 -16.14 -16.84 6.72
CA LEU A 315 -16.21 -15.43 6.40
C LEU A 315 -17.58 -15.11 5.80
N CYS A 316 -17.99 -13.85 5.94
CA CYS A 316 -19.15 -13.35 5.22
C CYS A 316 -18.66 -12.81 3.87
N ASP A 317 -18.47 -13.71 2.91
CA ASP A 317 -17.90 -13.43 1.58
C ASP A 317 -18.98 -13.25 0.48
N ASN A 318 -20.25 -13.52 0.81
CA ASN A 318 -21.38 -13.37 -0.08
C ASN A 318 -22.50 -12.55 0.56
N TRP A 319 -22.91 -11.45 -0.07
CA TRP A 319 -23.96 -10.57 0.47
C TRP A 319 -25.39 -11.13 0.34
N TRP A 320 -25.54 -12.44 0.23
CA TRP A 320 -26.76 -13.10 -0.21
C TRP A 320 -27.73 -13.36 0.95
N GLY A 321 -27.47 -12.79 2.14
CA GLY A 321 -28.33 -12.99 3.29
C GLY A 321 -28.44 -14.45 3.70
N ILE A 322 -27.31 -15.16 3.73
CA ILE A 322 -27.30 -16.56 4.12
C ILE A 322 -27.37 -16.66 5.65
N LEU A 323 -28.29 -17.50 6.15
CA LEU A 323 -28.33 -17.87 7.55
C LEU A 323 -27.25 -18.89 7.88
N ILE A 324 -26.41 -18.54 8.85
CA ILE A 324 -25.27 -19.34 9.27
C ILE A 324 -25.45 -19.68 10.75
N SER A 325 -25.27 -20.96 11.08
CA SER A 325 -25.28 -21.40 12.47
C SER A 325 -23.88 -21.27 13.06
N GLY A 326 -23.79 -20.59 14.20
CA GLY A 326 -22.60 -20.54 15.02
C GLY A 326 -22.46 -21.75 15.96
N LYS A 327 -21.35 -21.78 16.70
CA LYS A 327 -20.99 -22.90 17.59
C LYS A 327 -21.97 -23.05 18.75
N ASN A 328 -22.62 -21.97 19.18
CA ASN A 328 -23.56 -21.96 20.30
C ASN A 328 -25.02 -22.13 19.88
N ASN A 329 -25.27 -22.62 18.66
CA ASN A 329 -26.59 -22.66 18.01
C ASN A 329 -27.23 -21.29 17.74
N ASN A 330 -26.53 -20.19 18.04
CA ASN A 330 -26.90 -18.86 17.56
C ASN A 330 -26.95 -18.85 16.03
N LYS A 331 -27.89 -18.08 15.49
CA LYS A 331 -28.06 -17.91 14.04
C LYS A 331 -27.60 -16.51 13.67
N TYR A 332 -26.87 -16.44 12.58
CA TYR A 332 -26.26 -15.22 12.08
C TYR A 332 -26.67 -15.03 10.63
N VAL A 333 -26.75 -13.78 10.20
CA VAL A 333 -26.93 -13.38 8.82
C VAL A 333 -25.62 -12.82 8.31
N CYS A 334 -25.17 -13.27 7.15
CA CYS A 334 -24.16 -12.55 6.38
C CYS A 334 -24.83 -11.47 5.53
N ASP A 335 -24.56 -10.22 5.86
CA ASP A 335 -25.12 -9.01 5.24
C ASP A 335 -24.00 -8.16 4.58
N LEU A 336 -24.34 -7.02 3.97
CA LEU A 336 -23.37 -6.12 3.32
C LEU A 336 -22.22 -5.71 4.25
N ASP A 337 -22.54 -5.47 5.54
CA ASP A 337 -21.58 -4.99 6.55
C ASP A 337 -20.87 -6.13 7.31
N GLY A 338 -21.04 -7.39 6.88
CA GLY A 338 -20.52 -8.57 7.56
C GLY A 338 -21.58 -9.35 8.32
N PHE A 339 -21.18 -10.05 9.38
CA PHE A 339 -22.11 -10.86 10.17
C PHE A 339 -22.91 -10.04 11.18
N ARG A 340 -24.20 -10.33 11.28
CA ARG A 340 -25.08 -9.87 12.38
C ARG A 340 -25.87 -11.03 12.96
N ILE A 341 -26.40 -10.86 14.17
CA ILE A 341 -27.33 -11.82 14.76
C ILE A 341 -28.60 -11.87 13.90
N ALA A 342 -29.08 -13.07 13.59
CA ALA A 342 -30.35 -13.28 12.90
C ALA A 342 -31.51 -12.97 13.85
N THR A 343 -32.52 -12.28 13.32
CA THR A 343 -33.78 -12.06 14.04
C THR A 343 -34.56 -13.37 14.17
N GLN A 344 -35.45 -13.46 15.15
CA GLN A 344 -36.24 -14.67 15.38
C GLN A 344 -37.07 -15.05 14.15
N GLU A 345 -37.60 -14.07 13.43
CA GLU A 345 -38.38 -14.32 12.21
C GLU A 345 -37.52 -14.84 11.06
N GLU A 346 -36.30 -14.31 10.88
CA GLU A 346 -35.36 -14.85 9.90
C GLU A 346 -35.06 -16.33 10.21
N ILE A 347 -34.90 -16.66 11.49
CA ILE A 347 -34.67 -18.04 11.94
C ILE A 347 -35.89 -18.93 11.64
N GLU A 348 -37.09 -18.47 11.95
CA GLU A 348 -38.34 -19.21 11.74
C GLU A 348 -38.64 -19.44 10.26
N GLU A 349 -38.38 -18.44 9.43
CA GLU A 349 -38.63 -18.49 7.99
C GLU A 349 -37.47 -19.15 7.21
N GLY A 350 -36.30 -19.31 7.85
CA GLY A 350 -35.12 -19.92 7.24
C GLY A 350 -34.46 -19.05 6.16
N ILE A 351 -34.74 -17.74 6.12
CA ILE A 351 -34.10 -16.79 5.21
C ILE A 351 -33.65 -15.53 5.96
N ALA A 352 -32.63 -14.84 5.48
CA ALA A 352 -32.33 -13.50 5.96
C ALA A 352 -33.06 -12.39 5.17
N CYS A 353 -33.44 -11.35 5.89
CA CYS A 353 -34.01 -10.11 5.39
C CYS A 353 -32.90 -9.08 5.09
N THR A 354 -32.07 -9.33 4.06
CA THR A 354 -31.02 -8.38 3.63
C THR A 354 -31.49 -7.48 2.49
N GLU A 355 -30.82 -6.33 2.30
CA GLU A 355 -31.10 -5.45 1.17
C GLU A 355 -30.88 -6.14 -0.17
N TYR A 356 -29.86 -6.98 -0.27
CA TYR A 356 -29.55 -7.71 -1.49
C TYR A 356 -30.71 -8.62 -1.92
N ASN A 357 -31.27 -9.38 -0.98
CA ASN A 357 -32.48 -10.21 -1.20
C ASN A 357 -33.69 -9.36 -1.61
N MET A 358 -33.70 -8.07 -1.26
CA MET A 358 -34.75 -7.14 -1.66
C MET A 358 -34.54 -6.50 -3.03
N TYR A 359 -33.32 -6.49 -3.59
CA TYR A 359 -33.02 -5.90 -4.91
C TYR A 359 -33.08 -6.93 -6.05
N ASP A 360 -32.75 -8.20 -5.81
CA ASP A 360 -32.75 -9.24 -6.85
C ASP A 360 -34.16 -9.81 -7.17
N LEU A 361 -35.22 -9.10 -6.78
CA LEU A 361 -36.61 -9.51 -7.02
C LEU A 361 -36.99 -9.63 -8.50
N GLU A 362 -36.26 -8.96 -9.38
CA GLU A 362 -36.46 -9.06 -10.83
C GLU A 362 -35.90 -10.36 -11.43
N LYS A 363 -35.11 -11.14 -10.67
CA LYS A 363 -34.43 -12.35 -11.14
C LYS A 363 -34.79 -13.62 -10.38
N CYS A 364 -35.98 -13.65 -9.81
CA CYS A 364 -36.51 -14.86 -9.21
C CYS A 364 -36.63 -15.96 -10.28
N GLY A 365 -35.67 -16.90 -10.28
CA GLY A 365 -35.48 -17.91 -11.30
C GLY A 365 -35.13 -19.27 -10.69
N SER A 366 -35.05 -20.30 -11.54
CA SER A 366 -34.87 -21.70 -11.12
C SER A 366 -33.63 -21.97 -10.25
N GLU A 367 -32.60 -21.13 -10.35
CA GLU A 367 -31.40 -21.26 -9.52
C GLU A 367 -31.66 -20.83 -8.07
N LEU A 368 -32.42 -19.76 -7.86
CA LEU A 368 -32.80 -19.29 -6.52
C LEU A 368 -33.71 -20.30 -5.83
N GLU A 369 -34.68 -20.87 -6.57
CA GLU A 369 -35.56 -21.91 -6.04
C GLU A 369 -34.78 -23.18 -5.65
N LYS A 370 -33.76 -23.54 -6.44
CA LYS A 370 -32.87 -24.68 -6.13
C LYS A 370 -32.00 -24.43 -4.90
N GLN A 371 -31.54 -23.20 -4.69
CA GLN A 371 -30.70 -22.84 -3.55
C GLN A 371 -31.49 -22.74 -2.25
N THR A 372 -32.69 -22.16 -2.31
CA THR A 372 -33.52 -21.88 -1.13
C THR A 372 -34.51 -23.00 -0.81
N GLY A 373 -34.88 -23.82 -1.81
CA GLY A 373 -35.98 -24.78 -1.71
C GLY A 373 -37.37 -24.15 -1.69
N MET A 374 -37.47 -22.82 -1.84
CA MET A 374 -38.73 -22.08 -1.90
C MET A 374 -39.12 -21.82 -3.35
N THR A 375 -40.41 -21.85 -3.65
CA THR A 375 -40.90 -21.32 -4.93
C THR A 375 -40.70 -19.81 -4.98
N CYS A 376 -40.66 -19.27 -6.18
CA CYS A 376 -40.53 -17.84 -6.37
C CYS A 376 -41.61 -17.03 -5.63
N ALA A 377 -42.87 -17.50 -5.66
CA ALA A 377 -43.96 -16.81 -4.98
C ALA A 377 -43.80 -16.81 -3.43
N GLU A 378 -43.31 -17.91 -2.86
CA GLU A 378 -43.02 -18.02 -1.43
C GLU A 378 -41.89 -17.08 -1.03
N TYR A 379 -40.82 -17.06 -1.81
CA TYR A 379 -39.69 -16.14 -1.63
C TYR A 379 -40.14 -14.68 -1.69
N MET A 380 -40.94 -14.31 -2.70
CA MET A 380 -41.45 -12.94 -2.86
C MET A 380 -42.32 -12.50 -1.68
N ARG A 381 -43.22 -13.37 -1.20
CA ARG A 381 -44.07 -13.07 -0.03
C ARG A 381 -43.24 -12.82 1.23
N LEU A 382 -42.17 -13.59 1.38
CA LEU A 382 -41.23 -13.46 2.49
C LEU A 382 -40.42 -12.18 2.41
N VAL A 383 -39.95 -11.79 1.21
CA VAL A 383 -39.29 -10.51 0.98
C VAL A 383 -40.23 -9.33 1.27
N GLU A 384 -41.51 -9.42 0.91
CA GLU A 384 -42.50 -8.39 1.27
C GLU A 384 -42.68 -8.28 2.78
N LYS A 385 -42.69 -9.41 3.51
CA LYS A 385 -42.73 -9.43 4.98
C LYS A 385 -41.48 -8.76 5.58
N CYS A 386 -40.29 -9.08 5.06
CA CYS A 386 -39.03 -8.43 5.44
C CYS A 386 -39.09 -6.91 5.19
N ARG A 387 -39.59 -6.48 4.02
CA ARG A 387 -39.75 -5.06 3.64
C ARG A 387 -40.69 -4.29 4.54
N ALA A 388 -41.81 -4.89 4.91
CA ALA A 388 -42.81 -4.25 5.77
C ALA A 388 -42.20 -3.92 7.14
N LYS A 389 -41.50 -4.88 7.75
CA LYS A 389 -40.86 -4.70 9.05
C LYS A 389 -39.74 -3.67 9.06
N ARG A 390 -38.95 -3.57 7.99
CA ARG A 390 -37.84 -2.60 7.93
C ARG A 390 -38.32 -1.13 7.90
N LYS A 391 -39.62 -0.91 7.65
CA LYS A 391 -40.26 0.41 7.69
C LYS A 391 -40.86 0.74 9.06
N GLU A 392 -41.02 -0.25 9.92
CA GLU A 392 -41.43 -0.09 11.33
C GLU A 392 -40.20 0.26 12.18
#